data_AF-A0A7C7ZLJ8-F1
#
_entry.id   AF-A0A7C7ZLJ8-F1
#
_cell.length_a   1.000
_cell.length_b   1.000
_cell.length_c   1.000
_cell.angle_alpha   90.00
_cell.angle_beta   90.00
_cell.angle_gamma   90.00
#
_symmetry.space_group_name_H-M   'P 1'
#
loop_
_entity.id
_entity.type
_entity.pdbx_description
1 polymer ?
#
loop_
_entity_poly.entity_id
_entity_poly.type
_entity_poly.pdbx_seq_one_letter_code
_entity_poly.pdbx_strand_id
1 'polypeptide(L)'
;GDDFKIFIPSMRRTRILSGNDAQDPMYYGLEITWDDWRAYWAKTDTKTFDYKLLGERLILSSPETGYVYRSATMDESQCAWTNMEMELRPVWVLEITDKSGQYQYQKRTLYIDQELYYAQFQEMSDQRGKPYRTWDDSRSWRPFDGDAQWDHVTIHNEFNNRLNILTITPDWDNRGEKVTEEYFDVDQLRDL
;
A
#
# COMPACT_ATOMS: atom_id res chain seq x y z
N GLY A 1 -20.61 -1.78 5.94
CA GLY A 1 -19.44 -1.01 5.49
C GLY A 1 -18.26 -1.40 6.35
N ASP A 2 -17.05 -1.02 5.97
CA ASP A 2 -15.88 -1.23 6.82
C ASP A 2 -15.99 -0.37 8.09
N ASP A 3 -15.38 -0.83 9.19
CA ASP A 3 -15.39 -0.17 10.50
C ASP A 3 -13.97 0.30 10.84
N PHE A 4 -13.65 1.54 10.47
CA PHE A 4 -12.34 2.15 10.74
C PHE A 4 -12.41 2.97 12.03
N LYS A 5 -11.51 2.66 12.97
CA LYS A 5 -11.41 3.36 14.27
C LYS A 5 -9.97 3.81 14.51
N ILE A 6 -9.82 5.02 15.02
CA ILE A 6 -8.53 5.56 15.46
C ILE A 6 -8.61 5.97 16.92
N PHE A 7 -7.65 5.53 17.72
CA PHE A 7 -7.48 5.99 19.09
C PHE A 7 -6.55 7.20 19.13
N ILE A 8 -6.95 8.27 19.82
CA ILE A 8 -6.17 9.49 19.99
C ILE A 8 -5.66 9.56 21.44
N PRO A 9 -4.38 9.24 21.71
CA PRO A 9 -3.87 9.11 23.08
C PRO A 9 -3.96 10.40 23.90
N SER A 10 -3.71 11.55 23.27
CA SER A 10 -3.73 12.86 23.95
C SER A 10 -5.10 13.22 24.54
N MET A 11 -6.19 12.66 23.98
CA MET A 11 -7.56 12.86 24.45
C MET A 11 -8.15 11.61 25.11
N ARG A 12 -7.46 10.47 25.03
CA ARG A 12 -7.97 9.14 25.41
C ARG A 12 -9.35 8.85 24.81
N ARG A 13 -9.51 9.13 23.51
CA ARG A 13 -10.78 8.97 22.78
C ARG A 13 -10.59 8.18 21.49
N THR A 14 -11.55 7.30 21.22
CA THR A 14 -11.70 6.62 19.94
C THR A 14 -12.58 7.47 19.02
N ARG A 15 -12.12 7.70 17.78
CA ARG A 15 -12.90 8.30 16.70
C ARG A 15 -13.23 7.23 15.66
N ILE A 16 -14.50 7.19 15.26
CA ILE A 16 -14.96 6.38 14.11
C ILE A 16 -14.73 7.20 12.85
N LEU A 17 -14.12 6.57 11.85
CA LEU A 17 -13.87 7.15 10.53
C LEU A 17 -14.99 6.74 9.57
N SER A 18 -15.50 7.69 8.79
CA SER A 18 -16.54 7.44 7.78
C SER A 18 -15.99 6.72 6.55
N GLY A 19 -16.86 6.21 5.66
CA GLY A 19 -16.42 5.56 4.43
C GLY A 19 -15.60 6.46 3.49
N ASN A 20 -15.81 7.78 3.51
CA ASN A 20 -15.00 8.72 2.75
C ASN A 20 -13.65 8.98 3.43
N ASP A 21 -13.57 8.84 4.75
CA ASP A 21 -12.33 9.02 5.52
C ASP A 21 -11.29 7.93 5.19
N ALA A 22 -11.68 6.86 4.46
CA ALA A 22 -10.73 5.88 3.92
C ALA A 22 -9.75 6.50 2.90
N GLN A 23 -10.12 7.65 2.32
CA GLN A 23 -9.29 8.43 1.41
C GLN A 23 -8.48 9.52 2.13
N ASP A 24 -8.67 9.70 3.44
CA ASP A 24 -7.80 10.54 4.24
C ASP A 24 -6.47 9.80 4.52
N PRO A 25 -5.35 10.53 4.64
CA PRO A 25 -4.10 9.93 5.08
C PRO A 25 -4.25 9.20 6.42
N MET A 26 -3.67 8.00 6.53
CA MET A 26 -3.78 7.15 7.72
C MET A 26 -3.21 7.82 8.99
N TYR A 27 -2.18 8.64 8.82
CA TYR A 27 -1.56 9.41 9.90
C TYR A 27 -0.92 10.69 9.35
N TYR A 28 -0.67 11.66 10.24
CA TYR A 28 -0.03 12.91 9.84
C TYR A 28 1.39 12.66 9.31
N GLY A 29 1.67 13.18 8.12
CA GLY A 29 2.99 13.03 7.46
C GLY A 29 3.13 11.78 6.59
N LEU A 30 2.15 10.89 6.60
CA LEU A 30 2.07 9.79 5.65
C LEU A 30 1.27 10.21 4.40
N GLU A 31 1.67 9.67 3.26
CA GLU A 31 1.04 9.83 1.95
C GLU A 31 0.09 8.66 1.64
N ILE A 32 0.07 7.63 2.49
CA ILE A 32 -0.81 6.47 2.36
C ILE A 32 -2.19 6.75 2.95
N THR A 33 -3.22 6.37 2.20
CA THR A 33 -4.62 6.34 2.67
C THR A 33 -5.04 4.90 2.94
N TRP A 34 -6.16 4.68 3.64
CA TRP A 34 -6.64 3.31 3.89
C TRP A 34 -6.98 2.57 2.60
N ASP A 35 -7.45 3.29 1.58
CA ASP A 35 -7.72 2.75 0.24
C ASP A 35 -6.46 2.31 -0.52
N ASP A 36 -5.31 2.89 -0.19
CA ASP A 36 -4.01 2.57 -0.80
C ASP A 36 -3.31 1.40 -0.12
N TRP A 37 -3.81 0.93 1.02
CA TRP A 37 -3.20 -0.19 1.74
C TRP A 37 -3.10 -1.43 0.84
N ARG A 38 -1.95 -2.09 0.77
CA ARG A 38 -1.69 -3.15 -0.26
C ARG A 38 -1.89 -2.68 -1.70
N ALA A 39 -1.46 -1.46 -2.00
CA ALA A 39 -1.63 -0.74 -3.26
C ALA A 39 -3.09 -0.43 -3.63
N TYR A 40 -4.01 -1.39 -3.53
CA TYR A 40 -5.42 -1.20 -3.82
C TYR A 40 -6.30 -2.00 -2.86
N TRP A 41 -6.67 -1.41 -1.73
CA TRP A 41 -7.65 -1.98 -0.80
C TRP A 41 -9.09 -1.52 -1.09
N ALA A 42 -9.27 -0.55 -1.99
CA ALA A 42 -10.60 -0.04 -2.29
C ALA A 42 -11.50 -1.16 -2.83
N LYS A 43 -12.74 -1.21 -2.33
CA LYS A 43 -13.73 -2.20 -2.79
C LYS A 43 -14.06 -1.92 -4.25
N THR A 44 -13.79 -2.90 -5.11
CA THR A 44 -14.13 -2.81 -6.53
C THR A 44 -15.63 -2.59 -6.69
N ASP A 45 -16.01 -1.48 -7.30
CA ASP A 45 -17.40 -1.15 -7.58
C ASP A 45 -17.51 -0.62 -9.01
N THR A 46 -18.11 -1.41 -9.89
CA THR A 46 -18.29 -1.06 -11.30
C THR A 46 -19.31 0.07 -11.51
N LYS A 47 -20.08 0.46 -10.48
CA LYS A 47 -20.93 1.66 -10.54
C LYS A 47 -20.12 2.95 -10.37
N THR A 48 -19.05 2.89 -9.59
CA THR A 48 -18.19 4.04 -9.27
C THR A 48 -16.98 4.11 -10.19
N PHE A 49 -16.43 2.96 -10.59
CA PHE A 49 -15.21 2.89 -11.40
C PHE A 49 -15.43 2.22 -12.75
N ASP A 50 -14.69 2.66 -13.76
CA ASP A 50 -14.46 1.92 -15.00
C ASP A 50 -13.09 1.23 -14.96
N TYR A 51 -13.06 0.00 -15.43
CA TYR A 51 -11.87 -0.85 -15.46
C TYR A 51 -11.54 -1.18 -16.91
N LYS A 52 -10.29 -0.95 -17.31
CA LYS A 52 -9.81 -1.22 -18.66
C LYS A 52 -8.46 -1.91 -18.61
N LEU A 53 -8.41 -3.15 -19.06
CA LEU A 53 -7.15 -3.85 -19.30
C LEU A 53 -6.47 -3.24 -20.53
N LEU A 54 -5.31 -2.60 -20.33
CA LEU A 54 -4.54 -1.96 -21.39
C LEU A 54 -3.64 -2.95 -22.15
N GLY A 55 -3.43 -4.14 -21.57
CA GLY A 55 -2.64 -5.22 -22.15
C GLY A 55 -1.52 -5.66 -21.22
N GLU A 56 -0.49 -6.27 -21.82
CA GLU A 56 0.65 -6.85 -21.10
C GLU A 56 1.91 -6.01 -21.33
N ARG A 57 2.77 -5.95 -20.32
CA ARG A 57 4.06 -5.25 -20.37
C ARG A 57 5.13 -6.03 -19.60
N LEU A 58 6.39 -5.73 -19.91
CA LEU A 58 7.49 -5.95 -18.98
C LEU A 58 7.79 -4.61 -18.30
N ILE A 59 7.85 -4.60 -16.98
CA ILE A 59 8.27 -3.43 -16.19
C ILE A 59 9.48 -3.77 -15.34
N LEU A 60 10.20 -2.74 -14.92
CA LEU A 60 11.23 -2.85 -13.91
C LEU A 60 10.57 -2.64 -12.54
N SER A 61 10.78 -3.54 -11.58
CA SER A 61 10.26 -3.40 -10.21
C SER A 61 11.22 -3.95 -9.16
N SER A 62 10.95 -3.61 -7.89
CA SER A 62 11.65 -4.20 -6.76
C SER A 62 11.50 -5.73 -6.75
N PRO A 63 12.58 -6.51 -6.51
CA PRO A 63 12.50 -7.96 -6.48
C PRO A 63 12.00 -8.47 -5.12
N GLU A 64 11.41 -9.65 -5.16
CA GLU A 64 10.66 -10.29 -4.08
C GLU A 64 11.51 -11.16 -3.14
N THR A 65 12.60 -10.58 -2.64
CA THR A 65 13.71 -11.31 -2.00
C THR A 65 13.78 -11.22 -0.49
N GLY A 66 12.91 -10.43 0.16
CA GLY A 66 13.04 -9.99 1.56
C GLY A 66 13.23 -11.08 2.61
N TYR A 67 12.83 -12.33 2.32
CA TYR A 67 13.05 -13.47 3.20
C TYR A 67 14.51 -13.93 3.23
N VAL A 68 15.21 -13.83 2.10
CA VAL A 68 16.62 -14.24 1.95
C VAL A 68 17.54 -13.06 2.27
N TYR A 69 17.26 -11.90 1.69
CA TYR A 69 17.96 -10.65 1.94
C TYR A 69 17.09 -9.47 1.51
N ARG A 70 17.42 -8.26 1.97
CA ARG A 70 16.73 -7.04 1.54
C ARG A 70 17.36 -6.48 0.26
N SER A 71 16.56 -6.28 -0.78
CA SER A 71 16.97 -5.77 -2.10
C SER A 71 17.16 -4.26 -2.17
N ALA A 72 16.90 -3.53 -1.08
CA ALA A 72 17.05 -2.07 -1.02
C ALA A 72 17.82 -1.62 0.24
N THR A 73 18.79 -0.74 0.07
CA THR A 73 19.61 -0.22 1.18
C THR A 73 19.21 1.21 1.50
N MET A 74 18.75 1.45 2.73
CA MET A 74 18.49 2.82 3.22
C MET A 74 19.79 3.56 3.49
N ASP A 75 19.75 4.88 3.38
CA ASP A 75 20.84 5.75 3.83
C ASP A 75 20.91 5.80 5.37
N GLU A 76 21.98 6.39 5.90
CA GLU A 76 22.16 6.52 7.35
C GLU A 76 21.04 7.33 8.02
N SER A 77 20.42 8.27 7.28
CA SER A 77 19.30 9.07 7.80
C SER A 77 17.99 8.30 7.86
N GLN A 78 17.90 7.14 7.19
CA GLN A 78 16.69 6.36 6.98
C GLN A 78 15.56 7.16 6.29
N CYS A 79 15.92 8.18 5.50
CA CYS A 79 14.96 8.99 4.75
C CYS A 79 15.05 8.77 3.24
N ALA A 80 16.04 8.01 2.77
CA ALA A 80 16.22 7.73 1.35
C ALA A 80 16.76 6.33 1.10
N TRP A 81 16.50 5.82 -0.11
CA TRP A 81 17.21 4.67 -0.66
C TRP A 81 18.56 5.12 -1.23
N THR A 82 19.63 4.41 -0.89
CA THR A 82 20.96 4.58 -1.53
C THR A 82 21.11 3.69 -2.75
N ASN A 83 20.51 2.50 -2.70
CA ASN A 83 20.44 1.55 -3.78
C ASN A 83 19.14 0.74 -3.68
N MET A 84 18.71 0.21 -4.82
CA MET A 84 17.61 -0.72 -4.96
C MET A 84 17.93 -1.62 -6.14
N GLU A 85 17.95 -2.93 -5.90
CA GLU A 85 17.99 -3.91 -6.96
C GLU A 85 16.65 -3.91 -7.68
N MET A 86 16.67 -4.24 -8.97
CA MET A 86 15.48 -4.22 -9.79
C MET A 86 15.46 -5.45 -10.71
N GLU A 87 14.26 -5.98 -10.97
CA GLU A 87 14.05 -7.09 -11.89
C GLU A 87 12.95 -6.79 -12.92
N LEU A 88 13.02 -7.47 -14.07
CA LEU A 88 11.96 -7.37 -15.08
C LEU A 88 10.81 -8.29 -14.70
N ARG A 89 9.62 -7.73 -14.52
CA ARG A 89 8.39 -8.47 -14.23
C ARG A 89 7.39 -8.43 -15.39
N PRO A 90 6.82 -9.56 -15.80
CA PRO A 90 5.66 -9.58 -16.68
C PRO A 90 4.42 -9.13 -15.91
N VAL A 91 3.69 -8.16 -16.45
CA VAL A 91 2.51 -7.57 -15.79
C VAL A 91 1.32 -7.41 -16.73
N TRP A 92 0.12 -7.52 -16.18
CA TRP A 92 -1.10 -6.95 -16.76
C TRP A 92 -1.25 -5.50 -16.33
N VAL A 93 -1.50 -4.60 -17.27
CA VAL A 93 -1.72 -3.17 -16.97
C VAL A 93 -3.21 -2.89 -16.92
N LEU A 94 -3.72 -2.60 -15.74
CA LEU A 94 -5.12 -2.27 -15.49
C LEU A 94 -5.27 -0.78 -15.22
N GLU A 95 -6.06 -0.11 -16.05
CA GLU A 95 -6.47 1.27 -15.83
C GLU A 95 -7.81 1.31 -15.09
N ILE A 96 -7.90 2.12 -14.04
CA ILE A 96 -9.10 2.32 -13.23
C ILE A 96 -9.41 3.81 -13.23
N THR A 97 -10.61 4.19 -13.68
CA THR A 97 -11.04 5.59 -13.75
C THR A 97 -12.27 5.82 -12.88
N ASP A 98 -12.30 6.88 -12.09
CA ASP A 98 -13.49 7.29 -11.33
C ASP A 98 -14.52 7.95 -12.24
N LYS A 99 -15.77 7.45 -12.19
CA LYS A 99 -16.91 7.99 -12.94
C LYS A 99 -17.50 9.24 -12.31
N SER A 100 -17.33 9.40 -10.99
CA SER A 100 -18.02 10.40 -10.19
C SER A 100 -17.25 11.72 -10.06
N GLY A 101 -15.93 11.69 -10.22
CA GLY A 101 -15.04 12.81 -9.92
C GLY A 101 -14.98 13.15 -8.43
N GLN A 102 -15.46 12.26 -7.56
CA GLN A 102 -15.46 12.42 -6.11
C GLN A 102 -14.36 11.62 -5.43
N TYR A 103 -13.80 10.63 -6.14
CA TYR A 103 -12.68 9.85 -5.62
C TYR A 103 -11.41 10.72 -5.58
N GLN A 104 -10.48 10.44 -4.67
CA GLN A 104 -9.23 11.21 -4.56
C GLN A 104 -8.38 11.13 -5.83
N TYR A 105 -8.45 10.00 -6.56
CA TYR A 105 -7.73 9.79 -7.80
C TYR A 105 -8.67 9.86 -8.99
N GLN A 106 -8.31 10.63 -10.02
CA GLN A 106 -9.04 10.56 -11.29
C GLN A 106 -8.81 9.20 -11.95
N LYS A 107 -7.57 8.71 -11.83
CA LYS A 107 -7.11 7.50 -12.46
C LYS A 107 -6.07 6.78 -11.61
N ARG A 108 -6.16 5.45 -11.58
CA ARG A 108 -5.11 4.55 -11.10
C ARG A 108 -4.66 3.66 -12.26
N THR A 109 -3.36 3.46 -12.40
CA THR A 109 -2.78 2.43 -13.28
C THR A 109 -2.14 1.39 -12.39
N LEU A 110 -2.73 0.18 -12.33
CA LEU A 110 -2.16 -0.96 -11.61
C LEU A 110 -1.35 -1.82 -12.58
N TYR A 111 -0.14 -2.17 -12.18
CA TYR A 111 0.71 -3.14 -12.87
C TYR A 111 0.67 -4.43 -12.06
N ILE A 112 -0.20 -5.35 -12.47
CA ILE A 112 -0.49 -6.59 -11.75
C ILE A 112 0.49 -7.66 -12.23
N ASP A 113 1.29 -8.21 -11.32
CA ASP A 113 2.27 -9.25 -11.63
C ASP A 113 1.58 -10.52 -12.16
N GLN A 114 2.08 -11.05 -13.29
CA GLN A 114 1.49 -12.23 -13.93
C GLN A 114 1.80 -13.55 -13.21
N GLU A 115 2.84 -13.57 -12.37
CA GLU A 115 3.29 -14.76 -11.65
C GLU A 115 2.79 -14.76 -10.20
N LEU A 116 2.71 -13.59 -9.57
CA LEU A 116 2.38 -13.39 -8.16
C LEU A 116 0.97 -12.83 -7.93
N TYR A 117 0.30 -12.32 -8.98
CA TYR A 117 -1.09 -11.86 -8.98
C TYR A 117 -1.43 -10.72 -8.00
N TYR A 118 -0.45 -9.94 -7.57
CA TYR A 118 -0.68 -8.69 -6.82
C TYR A 118 -0.20 -7.47 -7.62
N ALA A 119 -0.57 -6.27 -7.18
CA ALA A 119 -0.09 -5.04 -7.79
C ALA A 119 1.40 -4.83 -7.45
N GLN A 120 2.27 -5.13 -8.41
CA GLN A 120 3.72 -4.93 -8.30
C GLN A 120 4.07 -3.44 -8.24
N PHE A 121 3.40 -2.65 -9.06
CA PHE A 121 3.58 -1.21 -9.10
C PHE A 121 2.25 -0.51 -9.36
N GLN A 122 2.16 0.75 -8.96
CA GLN A 122 1.00 1.56 -9.24
C GLN A 122 1.35 3.04 -9.45
N GLU A 123 0.60 3.66 -10.36
CA GLU A 123 0.57 5.10 -10.59
C GLU A 123 -0.82 5.65 -10.28
N MET A 124 -0.88 6.86 -9.71
CA MET A 124 -2.10 7.57 -9.34
C MET A 124 -2.05 9.00 -9.85
N SER A 125 -3.12 9.45 -10.49
CA SER A 125 -3.25 10.84 -10.91
C SER A 125 -4.23 11.62 -10.03
N ASP A 126 -3.97 12.91 -9.86
CA ASP A 126 -4.91 13.82 -9.23
C ASP A 126 -6.16 14.07 -10.11
N GLN A 127 -7.12 14.83 -9.59
CA GLN A 127 -8.34 15.22 -10.32
C GLN A 127 -8.11 16.05 -11.59
N ARG A 128 -6.88 16.57 -11.80
CA ARG A 128 -6.49 17.33 -12.99
C ARG A 128 -5.77 16.43 -14.02
N GLY A 129 -5.62 15.15 -13.74
CA GLY A 129 -4.90 14.18 -14.58
C GLY A 129 -3.39 14.31 -14.51
N LYS A 130 -2.83 14.97 -13.50
CA LYS A 130 -1.38 15.06 -13.27
C LYS A 130 -0.90 13.92 -12.37
N PRO A 131 0.36 13.45 -12.52
CA PRO A 131 0.96 12.51 -11.58
C PRO A 131 0.82 13.02 -10.15
N TYR A 132 0.40 12.14 -9.25
CA TYR A 132 0.15 12.51 -7.86
C TYR A 132 0.85 11.59 -6.87
N ARG A 133 0.66 10.26 -7.00
CA ARG A 133 1.38 9.29 -6.20
C ARG A 133 1.83 8.09 -7.03
N THR A 134 2.91 7.46 -6.59
CA THR A 134 3.33 6.13 -7.01
C THR A 134 3.52 5.21 -5.81
N TRP A 135 3.29 3.92 -6.03
CA TRP A 135 3.49 2.85 -5.05
C TRP A 135 4.34 1.75 -5.67
N ASP A 136 5.43 1.39 -5.00
CA ASP A 136 6.19 0.16 -5.23
C ASP A 136 6.31 -0.59 -3.90
N ASP A 137 6.22 -1.92 -3.92
CA ASP A 137 6.49 -2.73 -2.75
C ASP A 137 7.28 -4.00 -3.09
N SER A 138 7.98 -4.50 -2.08
CA SER A 138 8.67 -5.79 -2.10
C SER A 138 8.20 -6.62 -0.93
N ARG A 139 8.13 -7.94 -1.12
CA ARG A 139 7.77 -8.91 -0.09
C ARG A 139 8.95 -9.76 0.33
N SER A 140 8.84 -10.21 1.57
CA SER A 140 9.59 -11.33 2.11
C SER A 140 8.85 -12.63 1.81
N TRP A 141 8.97 -13.17 0.61
CA TRP A 141 8.35 -14.44 0.23
C TRP A 141 9.11 -15.64 0.79
N ARG A 142 8.39 -16.59 1.42
CA ARG A 142 8.94 -17.90 1.79
C ARG A 142 8.59 -18.91 0.69
N PRO A 143 9.54 -19.22 -0.21
CA PRO A 143 9.23 -19.95 -1.44
C PRO A 143 8.73 -21.38 -1.21
N PHE A 144 9.04 -21.96 -0.05
CA PHE A 144 8.65 -23.33 0.30
C PHE A 144 7.27 -23.42 0.95
N ASP A 145 6.80 -22.33 1.58
CA ASP A 145 5.54 -22.29 2.33
C ASP A 145 4.41 -21.56 1.57
N GLY A 146 4.77 -20.75 0.56
CA GLY A 146 3.81 -20.02 -0.27
C GLY A 146 3.17 -18.82 0.44
N ASP A 147 3.81 -18.27 1.47
CA ASP A 147 3.36 -17.07 2.17
C ASP A 147 4.39 -15.93 2.11
N ALA A 148 3.89 -14.73 2.36
CA ALA A 148 4.68 -13.51 2.27
C ALA A 148 4.24 -12.48 3.32
N GLN A 149 5.19 -11.67 3.74
CA GLN A 149 4.95 -10.41 4.44
C GLN A 149 5.59 -9.29 3.63
N TRP A 150 5.21 -8.04 3.85
CA TRP A 150 5.99 -6.95 3.25
C TRP A 150 7.41 -6.95 3.79
N ASP A 151 8.36 -6.62 2.93
CA ASP A 151 9.70 -6.21 3.34
C ASP A 151 9.78 -4.68 3.41
N HIS A 152 9.46 -4.02 2.29
CA HIS A 152 9.39 -2.57 2.24
C HIS A 152 8.33 -2.07 1.26
N VAL A 153 7.89 -0.84 1.49
CA VAL A 153 6.96 -0.10 0.64
C VAL A 153 7.57 1.28 0.39
N THR A 154 7.57 1.71 -0.86
CA THR A 154 7.99 3.03 -1.28
C THR A 154 6.79 3.78 -1.86
N ILE A 155 6.44 4.91 -1.26
CA ILE A 155 5.39 5.80 -1.74
C ILE A 155 5.99 7.15 -2.04
N HIS A 156 5.91 7.56 -3.30
CA HIS A 156 6.35 8.88 -3.70
C HIS A 156 5.13 9.73 -4.03
N ASN A 157 5.11 10.97 -3.56
CA ASN A 157 4.10 11.95 -3.92
C ASN A 157 4.72 12.96 -4.89
N GLU A 158 4.38 12.84 -6.18
CA GLU A 158 4.95 13.68 -7.24
C GLU A 158 4.47 15.13 -7.17
N PHE A 159 3.37 15.42 -6.48
CA PHE A 159 2.86 16.78 -6.34
C PHE A 159 3.68 17.61 -5.34
N ASN A 160 4.06 17.02 -4.22
CA ASN A 160 4.78 17.71 -3.14
C ASN A 160 6.24 17.25 -2.97
N ASN A 161 6.71 16.28 -3.76
CA ASN A 161 8.04 15.67 -3.74
C ASN A 161 8.39 15.03 -2.39
N ARG A 162 7.40 14.47 -1.69
CA ARG A 162 7.63 13.69 -0.47
C ARG A 162 7.81 12.21 -0.79
N LEU A 163 8.66 11.58 0.00
CA LEU A 163 8.89 10.15 0.00
C LEU A 163 8.48 9.59 1.36
N ASN A 164 7.67 8.52 1.36
CA ASN A 164 7.52 7.66 2.51
C ASN A 164 8.10 6.29 2.19
N ILE A 165 8.89 5.79 3.14
CA ILE A 165 9.41 4.44 3.13
C ILE A 165 8.86 3.75 4.37
N LEU A 166 8.19 2.62 4.18
CA LEU A 166 7.84 1.72 5.26
C LEU A 166 8.77 0.52 5.15
N THR A 167 9.55 0.25 6.20
CA THR A 167 10.30 -1.00 6.32
C THR A 167 9.64 -1.88 7.36
N ILE A 168 9.53 -3.16 7.03
CA ILE A 168 8.85 -4.16 7.82
C ILE A 168 9.89 -5.22 8.15
N THR A 169 9.94 -5.62 9.42
CA THR A 169 10.68 -6.81 9.84
C THR A 169 9.67 -7.95 9.94
N PRO A 170 9.70 -8.94 9.02
CA PRO A 170 8.77 -10.05 9.06
C PRO A 170 8.93 -10.85 10.36
N ASP A 171 7.81 -11.20 10.98
CA ASP A 171 7.77 -12.11 12.13
C ASP A 171 7.07 -13.40 11.70
N TRP A 172 7.83 -14.49 11.64
CA TRP A 172 7.35 -15.77 11.10
C TRP A 172 6.80 -16.72 12.17
N ASP A 173 7.09 -16.45 13.44
CA ASP A 173 6.81 -17.36 14.55
C ASP A 173 5.38 -17.17 15.09
N ASN A 174 4.68 -18.26 15.39
CA ASN A 174 3.38 -18.28 16.07
C ASN A 174 2.31 -17.34 15.47
N ARG A 175 2.31 -17.16 14.15
CA ARG A 175 1.45 -16.17 13.46
C ARG A 175 -0.06 -16.37 13.67
N GLY A 176 -0.50 -17.60 13.91
CA GLY A 176 -1.91 -17.91 14.23
C GLY A 176 -2.28 -17.76 15.71
N GLU A 177 -1.30 -17.54 16.59
CA GLU A 177 -1.49 -17.50 18.05
C GLU A 177 -1.19 -16.12 18.64
N LYS A 178 -0.33 -15.33 17.99
CA LYS A 178 0.08 -13.99 18.45
C LYS A 178 -1.00 -12.93 18.35
N VAL A 179 -1.93 -13.06 17.39
CA VAL A 179 -3.01 -12.10 17.18
C VAL A 179 -4.31 -12.70 17.72
N THR A 180 -4.79 -12.18 18.83
CA THR A 180 -6.06 -12.58 19.45
C THR A 180 -7.16 -11.57 19.08
N GLU A 181 -8.43 -11.96 19.28
CA GLU A 181 -9.58 -11.04 19.09
C GLU A 181 -9.45 -9.76 19.91
N GLU A 182 -8.77 -9.83 21.06
CA GLU A 182 -8.50 -8.66 21.91
C GLU A 182 -7.75 -7.57 21.14
N TYR A 183 -6.82 -7.90 20.23
CA TYR A 183 -6.07 -6.90 19.46
C TYR A 183 -6.95 -6.03 18.55
N PHE A 184 -8.17 -6.49 18.24
CA PHE A 184 -9.15 -5.74 17.45
C PHE A 184 -10.10 -4.90 18.31
N ASP A 185 -10.04 -5.03 19.64
CA ASP A 185 -10.74 -4.15 20.57
C ASP A 185 -9.92 -2.88 20.81
N VAL A 186 -10.23 -1.82 20.04
CA VAL A 186 -9.57 -0.51 20.17
C VAL A 186 -9.77 0.12 21.55
N ASP A 187 -10.81 -0.25 22.30
CA ASP A 187 -11.11 0.37 23.59
C ASP A 187 -10.14 -0.06 24.69
N GLN A 188 -9.42 -1.18 24.51
CA GLN A 188 -8.33 -1.58 25.41
C GLN A 188 -7.22 -0.51 25.51
N LEU A 189 -7.05 0.32 24.46
CA LEU A 189 -6.03 1.38 24.43
C LEU A 189 -6.37 2.55 25.36
N ARG A 190 -7.61 2.63 25.87
CA ARG A 190 -8.03 3.69 26.79
C ARG A 190 -7.45 3.53 28.19
N ASP A 191 -7.16 2.28 28.57
CA ASP A 191 -6.77 1.89 29.92
C ASP A 191 -5.24 1.73 30.08
N LEU A 192 -4.49 1.91 28.99
CA LEU A 192 -3.02 2.01 28.96
C LEU A 192 -2.53 3.43 29.34
#